data_AF-A0A5S6QYB7-F1
#
_entry.id   AF-A0A5S6QYB7-F1
#
_cell.length_a   1.000
_cell.length_b   1.000
_cell.length_c   1.000
_cell.angle_alpha   90.00
_cell.angle_beta   90.00
_cell.angle_gamma   90.00
#
_symmetry.space_group_name_H-M   'P 1'
#
loop_
_entity.id
_entity.type
_entity.pdbx_description
1 polymer ?
#
loop_
_entity_poly.entity_id
_entity_poly.type
_entity_poly.pdbx_seq_one_letter_code
_entity_poly.pdbx_strand_id
1 'polypeptide(L)'
;MPAFCTAHAPLCCGYEISACSHPRSHPGNTAVELLTRIQNIITGQGDNQVIVASFPVTDGMTVNDYVTECSEVLKARVSTYMTTLINVLGGIGMLVKNEESWVSLSVFAYDEEFLYDSPYLPMAVKRRTRVISDVNDVFPTLDNQISTLFSAGQSACAKGFDIFVPYFFALIESVLHILPASNYSVISNGPLFSTVETQLLQCNDEFLLFCCVVPRCLGGYPTLFPLDHITRGHRDPVTSGVLYLKMFSTRFPIFSRFLGYLANDPPYCSDQRYDFVIMDPTAINWQRPEPPTSFLKSVIKHEFIAVCANDQIQYLFP
;
A
#
# COMPACT_ATOMS: atom_id res chain seq x y z
N MET A 1 14.12 30.82 10.06
CA MET A 1 12.73 31.34 10.07
C MET A 1 11.98 30.71 8.90
N PRO A 2 11.01 29.83 9.16
CA PRO A 2 9.94 29.58 8.20
C PRO A 2 8.60 30.01 8.77
N ALA A 3 7.76 30.47 7.85
CA ALA A 3 6.49 31.13 8.02
C ALA A 3 5.45 30.27 8.74
N PHE A 4 4.73 30.91 9.67
CA PHE A 4 3.46 30.46 10.21
C PHE A 4 2.41 30.45 9.09
N CYS A 5 1.92 29.27 8.71
CA CYS A 5 0.64 29.15 7.99
C CYS A 5 -0.47 28.96 9.02
N THR A 6 -1.42 29.89 9.00
CA THR A 6 -2.60 29.98 9.85
C THR A 6 -3.56 28.82 9.62
N ALA A 7 -3.94 28.15 10.72
CA ALA A 7 -4.94 27.09 10.76
C ALA A 7 -6.35 27.67 10.58
N HIS A 8 -7.15 27.08 9.69
CA HIS A 8 -8.58 27.33 9.56
C HIS A 8 -9.31 25.99 9.60
N ALA A 9 -10.10 25.77 10.65
CA ALA A 9 -10.89 24.56 10.86
C ALA A 9 -12.09 24.52 9.89
N PRO A 10 -12.34 23.41 9.17
CA PRO A 10 -13.58 23.19 8.44
C PRO A 10 -14.60 22.42 9.29
N LEU A 11 -15.88 22.59 8.95
CA LEU A 11 -17.03 21.96 9.60
C LEU A 11 -17.35 20.63 8.90
N CYS A 12 -17.10 19.52 9.56
CA CYS A 12 -17.50 18.18 9.13
C CYS A 12 -18.88 17.77 9.72
N CYS A 13 -19.72 17.07 8.96
CA CYS A 13 -20.91 16.39 9.46
C CYS A 13 -21.05 15.08 8.71
N GLY A 14 -20.73 13.95 9.31
CA GLY A 14 -20.90 12.63 8.75
C GLY A 14 -22.32 12.41 8.23
N TYR A 15 -22.46 12.02 6.98
CA TYR A 15 -21.47 11.66 5.96
C TYR A 15 -20.53 12.87 5.64
N GLU A 16 -19.20 12.79 5.84
CA GLU A 16 -18.39 13.89 6.46
C GLU A 16 -17.38 14.76 5.61
N ILE A 17 -17.23 16.08 5.88
CA ILE A 17 -16.83 17.23 4.98
C ILE A 17 -15.37 17.81 5.07
N SER A 18 -14.47 17.68 4.08
CA SER A 18 -13.25 18.56 3.95
C SER A 18 -13.47 19.84 3.10
N ALA A 19 -13.07 21.03 3.57
CA ALA A 19 -13.16 22.29 2.80
C ALA A 19 -11.90 22.58 1.94
N CYS A 20 -12.10 22.99 0.69
CA CYS A 20 -11.05 23.44 -0.23
C CYS A 20 -11.29 24.89 -0.63
N SER A 21 -10.26 25.73 -0.51
CA SER A 21 -10.27 27.12 -0.96
C SER A 21 -9.80 27.18 -2.42
N HIS A 22 -10.73 27.27 -3.39
CA HIS A 22 -10.57 27.97 -4.68
C HIS A 22 -11.89 27.89 -5.49
N PRO A 23 -12.32 28.97 -6.16
CA PRO A 23 -13.56 28.98 -6.93
C PRO A 23 -13.32 28.29 -8.28
N ARG A 24 -13.88 27.08 -8.48
CA ARG A 24 -14.03 26.50 -9.81
C ARG A 24 -15.50 26.22 -10.10
N SER A 25 -15.96 26.94 -11.12
CA SER A 25 -17.12 26.71 -12.01
C SER A 25 -17.88 25.39 -11.84
N HIS A 26 -19.20 25.52 -11.63
CA HIS A 26 -20.24 24.48 -11.56
C HIS A 26 -20.07 23.30 -12.54
N PRO A 27 -20.56 22.12 -12.14
CA PRO A 27 -21.80 21.64 -12.75
C PRO A 27 -22.76 20.93 -11.77
N GLY A 28 -24.00 21.39 -11.71
CA GLY A 28 -25.15 20.68 -11.13
C GLY A 28 -25.30 20.82 -9.61
N ASN A 29 -26.04 21.84 -9.15
CA ASN A 29 -26.44 21.92 -7.75
C ASN A 29 -27.28 20.68 -7.39
N THR A 30 -26.93 19.99 -6.31
CA THR A 30 -27.74 18.85 -5.85
C THR A 30 -29.10 19.35 -5.35
N ALA A 31 -30.15 18.51 -5.40
CA ALA A 31 -31.49 18.91 -4.93
C ALA A 31 -31.47 19.41 -3.47
N VAL A 32 -30.62 18.80 -2.64
CA VAL A 32 -30.42 19.20 -1.23
C VAL A 32 -29.74 20.57 -1.13
N GLU A 33 -28.74 20.85 -1.97
CA GLU A 33 -28.07 22.16 -2.02
C GLU A 33 -29.04 23.28 -2.44
N LEU A 34 -29.93 23.02 -3.41
CA LEU A 34 -30.95 24.00 -3.82
C LEU A 34 -31.96 24.32 -2.70
N LEU A 35 -32.37 23.30 -1.93
CA LEU A 35 -33.35 23.45 -0.85
C LEU A 35 -32.76 24.12 0.39
N THR A 36 -31.49 23.82 0.71
CA THR A 36 -30.86 24.26 1.95
C THR A 36 -29.91 25.45 1.78
N ARG A 37 -29.52 25.77 0.54
CA ARG A 37 -28.47 26.75 0.19
C ARG A 37 -27.12 26.44 0.84
N ILE A 38 -26.87 25.17 1.14
CA ILE A 38 -25.61 24.66 1.70
C ILE A 38 -24.89 23.92 0.59
N GLN A 39 -23.68 24.35 0.27
CA GLN A 39 -22.84 23.70 -0.75
C GLN A 39 -22.38 22.35 -0.23
N ASN A 40 -22.40 21.32 -1.08
CA ASN A 40 -21.91 20.01 -0.72
C ASN A 40 -21.05 19.39 -1.83
N ILE A 41 -20.18 18.46 -1.46
CA ILE A 41 -19.44 17.58 -2.36
C ILE A 41 -19.69 16.15 -1.89
N ILE A 42 -20.07 15.24 -2.77
CA ILE A 42 -20.31 13.84 -2.39
C ILE A 42 -19.15 12.99 -2.90
N THR A 43 -18.56 12.19 -2.03
CA THR A 43 -17.54 11.20 -2.36
C THR A 43 -17.92 9.86 -1.76
N GLY A 44 -17.61 8.76 -2.43
CA GLY A 44 -18.05 7.46 -1.96
C GLY A 44 -17.82 6.33 -2.94
N GLN A 45 -17.76 5.11 -2.42
CA GLN A 45 -17.79 3.90 -3.21
C GLN A 45 -18.80 2.94 -2.59
N GLY A 46 -19.86 2.62 -3.34
CA GLY A 46 -20.91 1.72 -2.87
C GLY A 46 -21.74 2.31 -1.72
N ASP A 47 -21.76 1.59 -0.60
CA ASP A 47 -22.47 1.92 0.65
C ASP A 47 -21.70 2.93 1.52
N ASN A 48 -20.37 2.90 1.47
CA ASN A 48 -19.50 3.84 2.18
C ASN A 48 -19.47 5.20 1.45
N GLN A 49 -20.42 6.05 1.79
CA GLN A 49 -20.55 7.41 1.26
C GLN A 49 -20.17 8.45 2.30
N VAL A 50 -19.71 9.60 1.83
CA VAL A 50 -19.21 10.71 2.64
C VAL A 50 -19.64 11.99 1.92
N ILE A 51 -20.31 12.87 2.64
CA ILE A 51 -20.84 14.13 2.13
C ILE A 51 -19.99 15.25 2.68
N VAL A 52 -19.92 16.31 1.90
CA VAL A 52 -19.08 17.51 1.88
C VAL A 52 -19.71 18.88 2.23
N ALA A 53 -20.68 19.01 3.12
CA ALA A 53 -21.49 20.20 3.44
C ALA A 53 -20.74 21.41 4.09
N SER A 54 -20.53 22.46 3.31
CA SER A 54 -19.89 23.70 3.76
C SER A 54 -20.92 24.72 4.27
N PHE A 55 -20.86 25.05 5.55
CA PHE A 55 -21.76 26.03 6.18
C PHE A 55 -21.11 27.41 6.25
N PRO A 56 -21.75 28.47 5.71
CA PRO A 56 -21.21 29.83 5.81
C PRO A 56 -21.22 30.32 7.26
N VAL A 57 -20.12 30.98 7.63
CA VAL A 57 -19.89 31.67 8.91
C VAL A 57 -20.38 33.11 8.80
N THR A 58 -20.87 33.68 9.91
CA THR A 58 -21.30 35.09 9.96
C THR A 58 -20.14 36.05 9.73
N ASP A 59 -20.37 37.12 8.98
CA ASP A 59 -19.37 38.15 8.71
C ASP A 59 -18.78 38.72 10.01
N GLY A 60 -17.45 38.79 10.09
CA GLY A 60 -16.71 39.33 11.23
C GLY A 60 -16.36 38.33 12.33
N MET A 61 -16.76 37.05 12.23
CA MET A 61 -16.38 35.99 13.16
C MET A 61 -15.35 35.04 12.54
N THR A 62 -14.46 34.49 13.37
CA THR A 62 -13.62 33.35 12.94
C THR A 62 -14.43 32.05 13.02
N VAL A 63 -13.97 30.99 12.34
CA VAL A 63 -14.65 29.69 12.39
C VAL A 63 -14.71 29.14 13.82
N ASN A 64 -13.62 29.26 14.58
CA ASN A 64 -13.56 28.75 15.96
C ASN A 64 -14.53 29.52 16.88
N ASP A 65 -14.63 30.84 16.71
CA ASP A 65 -15.55 31.67 17.48
C ASP A 65 -17.00 31.31 17.13
N TYR A 66 -17.30 31.11 15.85
CA TYR A 66 -18.63 30.69 15.41
C TYR A 66 -19.02 29.31 15.94
N VAL A 67 -18.11 28.34 15.92
CA VAL A 67 -18.34 27.00 16.48
C VAL A 67 -18.60 27.06 17.98
N THR A 68 -17.91 27.94 18.70
CA THR A 68 -18.01 28.04 20.16
C THR A 68 -19.24 28.85 20.59
N GLU A 69 -19.40 30.06 20.04
CA GLU A 69 -20.43 31.02 20.44
C GLU A 69 -21.80 30.75 19.80
N CYS A 70 -21.82 30.18 18.59
CA CYS A 70 -23.04 29.88 17.82
C CYS A 70 -23.30 28.38 17.66
N SER A 71 -22.77 27.55 18.57
CA SER A 71 -22.87 26.08 18.51
C SER A 71 -24.30 25.56 18.33
N GLU A 72 -25.28 26.12 19.06
CA GLU A 72 -26.68 25.70 18.98
C GLU A 72 -27.33 26.05 17.63
N VAL A 73 -27.01 27.23 17.06
CA VAL A 73 -27.48 27.64 15.73
C VAL A 73 -26.90 26.72 14.66
N LEU A 74 -25.61 26.39 14.77
CA LEU A 74 -24.94 25.47 13.86
C LEU A 74 -25.56 24.07 13.92
N LYS A 75 -25.78 23.51 15.12
CA LYS A 75 -26.46 22.22 15.30
C LYS A 75 -27.85 22.20 14.68
N ALA A 76 -28.63 23.27 14.84
CA ALA A 76 -29.95 23.39 14.23
C ALA A 76 -29.88 23.39 12.69
N ARG A 77 -28.91 24.11 12.11
CA ARG A 77 -28.69 24.14 10.64
C ARG A 77 -28.26 22.77 10.11
N VAL A 78 -27.37 22.08 10.81
CA VAL A 78 -26.92 20.73 10.48
C VAL A 78 -28.08 19.73 10.53
N SER A 79 -28.89 19.78 11.59
CA SER A 79 -30.08 18.91 11.71
C SER A 79 -31.10 19.15 10.59
N THR A 80 -31.30 20.41 10.21
CA THR A 80 -32.17 20.78 9.09
C THR A 80 -31.63 20.23 7.76
N TYR A 81 -30.32 20.33 7.53
CA TYR A 81 -29.67 19.76 6.36
C TYR A 81 -29.83 18.23 6.31
N MET A 82 -29.54 17.53 7.40
CA MET A 82 -29.66 16.08 7.49
C MET A 82 -31.10 15.61 7.27
N THR A 83 -32.09 16.28 7.87
CA THR A 83 -33.51 15.96 7.67
C THR A 83 -33.91 16.13 6.21
N THR A 84 -33.45 17.20 5.56
CA THR A 84 -33.73 17.44 4.14
C THR A 84 -33.09 16.37 3.26
N LEU A 85 -31.83 16.00 3.55
CA LEU A 85 -31.12 14.94 2.85
C LEU A 85 -31.85 13.61 2.94
N ILE A 86 -32.27 13.19 4.15
CA ILE A 86 -32.99 11.94 4.38
C ILE A 86 -34.33 11.93 3.63
N ASN A 87 -35.07 13.04 3.65
CA ASN A 87 -36.35 13.13 2.94
C ASN A 87 -36.20 13.04 1.42
N VAL A 88 -35.17 13.72 0.87
CA VAL A 88 -34.89 13.69 -0.57
C VAL A 88 -34.45 12.29 -1.01
N LEU A 89 -33.53 11.67 -0.28
CA LEU A 89 -33.06 10.31 -0.57
C LEU A 89 -34.18 9.27 -0.38
N GLY A 90 -34.98 9.41 0.68
CA GLY A 90 -36.15 8.58 0.93
C GLY A 90 -37.20 8.67 -0.18
N GLY A 91 -37.38 9.86 -0.76
CA GLY A 91 -38.24 10.06 -1.94
C GLY A 91 -37.76 9.33 -3.20
N ILE A 92 -36.46 9.04 -3.30
CA ILE A 92 -35.84 8.27 -4.40
C ILE A 92 -35.82 6.76 -4.06
N GLY A 93 -36.23 6.38 -2.85
CA GLY A 93 -36.21 5.00 -2.37
C GLY A 93 -34.89 4.59 -1.70
N MET A 94 -33.99 5.55 -1.44
CA MET A 94 -32.75 5.32 -0.68
C MET A 94 -32.99 5.63 0.80
N LEU A 95 -33.04 4.59 1.62
CA LEU A 95 -33.23 4.73 3.07
C LEU A 95 -31.89 4.99 3.76
N VAL A 96 -31.79 6.14 4.41
CA VAL A 96 -30.65 6.51 5.26
C VAL A 96 -30.99 6.15 6.70
N LYS A 97 -30.17 5.33 7.35
CA LYS A 97 -30.34 4.97 8.77
C LYS A 97 -29.63 5.97 9.65
N ASN A 98 -30.38 6.64 10.54
CA ASN A 98 -29.80 7.62 11.44
C ASN A 98 -28.88 6.99 12.49
N GLU A 99 -29.10 5.73 12.87
CA GLU A 99 -28.28 5.06 13.89
C GLU A 99 -26.89 4.68 13.39
N GLU A 100 -26.74 4.50 12.07
CA GLU A 100 -25.47 4.19 11.40
C GLU A 100 -24.80 5.46 10.83
N SER A 101 -25.48 6.61 10.93
CA SER A 101 -24.98 7.92 10.51
C SER A 101 -24.47 8.70 11.73
N TRP A 102 -23.34 9.35 11.61
CA TRP A 102 -22.72 10.14 12.69
C TRP A 102 -22.30 11.49 12.15
N VAL A 103 -22.13 12.52 12.98
CA VAL A 103 -21.83 13.89 12.54
C VAL A 103 -20.77 14.51 13.47
N SER A 104 -19.72 15.13 12.93
CA SER A 104 -18.53 15.56 13.67
C SER A 104 -17.77 16.66 12.93
N LEU A 105 -17.39 17.76 13.58
CA LEU A 105 -16.72 18.86 12.88
C LEU A 105 -15.23 18.61 12.57
N SER A 106 -14.58 17.69 13.27
CA SER A 106 -13.12 17.52 13.25
C SER A 106 -12.66 16.18 12.70
N VAL A 107 -13.55 15.20 12.66
CA VAL A 107 -13.23 13.87 12.15
C VAL A 107 -13.63 13.83 10.67
N PHE A 108 -13.00 12.97 9.91
CA PHE A 108 -13.47 12.55 8.60
C PHE A 108 -13.07 11.09 8.47
N ALA A 109 -14.02 10.20 8.20
CA ALA A 109 -13.72 8.79 8.00
C ALA A 109 -14.20 8.31 6.64
N TYR A 110 -13.31 7.68 5.88
CA TYR A 110 -13.59 7.11 4.58
C TYR A 110 -12.77 5.83 4.38
N ASP A 111 -13.42 4.72 4.02
CA ASP A 111 -12.77 3.43 3.75
C ASP A 111 -11.80 2.97 4.86
N GLU A 112 -12.26 3.05 6.12
CA GLU A 112 -11.47 2.77 7.34
C GLU A 112 -10.24 3.67 7.56
N GLU A 113 -10.08 4.73 6.77
CA GLU A 113 -9.09 5.77 6.98
C GLU A 113 -9.73 6.95 7.71
N PHE A 114 -9.03 7.47 8.71
CA PHE A 114 -9.51 8.57 9.53
C PHE A 114 -8.61 9.77 9.32
N LEU A 115 -9.19 10.94 9.16
CA LEU A 115 -8.53 12.23 9.31
C LEU A 115 -9.10 12.89 10.56
N TYR A 116 -8.23 13.53 11.33
CA TYR A 116 -8.61 14.27 12.53
C TYR A 116 -7.94 15.64 12.45
N ASP A 117 -8.74 16.71 12.37
CA ASP A 117 -8.27 18.10 12.21
C ASP A 117 -7.39 18.32 10.96
N SER A 118 -7.63 17.58 9.87
CA SER A 118 -6.92 17.58 8.56
C SER A 118 -5.83 16.52 8.33
N PRO A 119 -4.94 16.15 9.27
CA PRO A 119 -4.00 15.04 9.02
C PRO A 119 -4.69 13.68 9.08
N TYR A 120 -4.16 12.74 8.29
CA TYR A 120 -4.48 11.33 8.39
C TYR A 120 -3.99 10.77 9.74
N LEU A 121 -4.87 10.06 10.44
CA LEU A 121 -4.49 9.29 11.61
C LEU A 121 -3.70 8.05 11.19
N PRO A 122 -2.62 7.72 11.94
CA PRO A 122 -1.79 6.56 11.62
C PRO A 122 -2.55 5.26 11.85
N MET A 123 -2.57 4.40 10.84
CA MET A 123 -3.16 3.05 10.90
C MET A 123 -2.08 1.95 10.89
N ALA A 124 -0.85 2.31 11.26
CA ALA A 124 0.31 1.43 11.21
C ALA A 124 0.15 0.14 12.02
N VAL A 125 -0.53 0.17 13.17
CA VAL A 125 -0.73 -1.02 14.01
C VAL A 125 -1.58 -2.07 13.29
N LYS A 126 -2.73 -1.66 12.73
CA LYS A 126 -3.60 -2.54 11.92
C LYS A 126 -2.89 -3.11 10.69
N ARG A 127 -1.94 -2.36 10.11
CA ARG A 127 -1.15 -2.84 8.97
C ARG A 127 -0.02 -3.78 9.40
N ARG A 128 0.61 -3.54 10.55
CA ARG A 128 1.66 -4.40 11.12
C ARG A 128 1.15 -5.79 11.48
N THR A 129 -0.10 -5.93 11.93
CA THR A 129 -0.68 -7.26 12.21
C THR A 129 -0.81 -8.14 10.96
N ARG A 130 -0.69 -7.56 9.76
CA ARG A 130 -0.70 -8.28 8.48
C ARG A 130 0.71 -8.62 7.97
N VAL A 131 1.77 -8.29 8.72
CA VAL A 131 3.13 -8.74 8.41
C VAL A 131 3.27 -10.18 8.91
N ILE A 132 2.68 -11.10 8.16
CA ILE A 132 2.69 -12.54 8.42
C ILE A 132 3.02 -13.29 7.13
N SER A 133 3.71 -14.42 7.25
CA SER A 133 4.15 -15.22 6.10
C SER A 133 3.05 -16.11 5.52
N ASP A 134 1.93 -16.27 6.24
CA ASP A 134 0.80 -17.08 5.82
C ASP A 134 -0.12 -16.29 4.88
N VAL A 135 0.03 -16.56 3.59
CA VAL A 135 -0.75 -15.94 2.51
C VAL A 135 -1.51 -17.03 1.79
N ASN A 136 -2.79 -16.75 1.47
CA ASN A 136 -3.62 -17.59 0.62
C ASN A 136 -3.12 -17.53 -0.83
N ASP A 137 -1.98 -18.14 -1.08
CA ASP A 137 -1.37 -18.26 -2.40
C ASP A 137 -1.52 -19.69 -2.92
N VAL A 138 -1.64 -19.83 -4.25
CA VAL A 138 -1.74 -21.13 -4.93
C VAL A 138 -0.44 -21.91 -4.76
N PHE A 139 0.70 -21.20 -4.77
CA PHE A 139 2.02 -21.76 -4.55
C PHE A 139 2.74 -20.97 -3.44
N PRO A 140 2.69 -21.43 -2.16
CA PRO A 140 3.32 -20.73 -1.04
C PRO A 140 4.85 -20.86 -1.06
N THR A 141 5.48 -20.30 -2.07
CA THR A 141 6.94 -20.30 -2.23
C THR A 141 7.58 -19.32 -1.26
N LEU A 142 8.84 -19.59 -0.88
CA LEU A 142 9.59 -18.68 -0.01
C LEU A 142 9.71 -17.26 -0.62
N ASP A 143 9.85 -17.17 -1.95
CA ASP A 143 9.88 -15.91 -2.69
C ASP A 143 8.57 -15.11 -2.48
N ASN A 144 7.41 -15.74 -2.64
CA ASN A 144 6.11 -15.08 -2.45
C ASN A 144 5.84 -14.69 -0.99
N GLN A 145 6.23 -15.55 -0.05
CA GLN A 145 6.04 -15.30 1.38
C GLN A 145 6.88 -14.11 1.85
N ILE A 146 8.17 -14.07 1.50
CA ILE A 146 9.05 -12.92 1.80
C ILE A 146 8.53 -11.66 1.11
N SER A 147 8.12 -11.75 -0.15
CA SER A 147 7.56 -10.60 -0.89
C SER A 147 6.33 -10.02 -0.19
N THR A 148 5.48 -10.88 0.37
CA THR A 148 4.28 -10.48 1.11
C THR A 148 4.64 -9.79 2.42
N LEU A 149 5.58 -10.35 3.19
CA LEU A 149 6.07 -9.75 4.44
C LEU A 149 6.57 -8.33 4.24
N PHE A 150 7.46 -8.12 3.25
CA PHE A 150 8.00 -6.79 2.98
C PHE A 150 6.97 -5.84 2.36
N SER A 151 6.05 -6.32 1.53
CA SER A 151 4.95 -5.50 1.00
C SER A 151 3.99 -5.04 2.10
N ALA A 152 3.72 -5.91 3.08
CA ALA A 152 2.94 -5.56 4.28
C ALA A 152 3.70 -4.56 5.16
N GLY A 153 5.01 -4.74 5.34
CA GLY A 153 5.89 -3.80 6.04
C GLY A 153 5.88 -2.41 5.39
N GLN A 154 6.08 -2.33 4.07
CA GLN A 154 6.02 -1.07 3.32
C GLN A 154 4.65 -0.40 3.44
N SER A 155 3.56 -1.19 3.38
CA SER A 155 2.20 -0.68 3.57
C SER A 155 1.96 -0.15 4.99
N ALA A 156 2.59 -0.76 6.00
CA ALA A 156 2.55 -0.27 7.37
C ALA A 156 3.36 1.02 7.57
N CYS A 157 4.50 1.15 6.89
CA CYS A 157 5.27 2.39 6.84
C CYS A 157 4.47 3.54 6.24
N ALA A 158 3.77 3.30 5.12
CA ALA A 158 2.96 4.31 4.44
C ALA A 158 1.80 4.86 5.30
N LYS A 159 1.35 4.11 6.32
CA LYS A 159 0.29 4.51 7.27
C LYS A 159 0.83 4.78 8.68
N GLY A 160 2.13 5.00 8.82
CA GLY A 160 2.80 5.27 10.09
C GLY A 160 3.75 6.47 10.02
N PHE A 161 4.48 6.68 11.11
CA PHE A 161 5.48 7.76 11.22
C PHE A 161 6.92 7.26 11.16
N ASP A 162 7.12 5.94 11.24
CA ASP A 162 8.43 5.32 11.37
C ASP A 162 8.69 4.33 10.24
N ILE A 163 9.89 4.39 9.68
CA ILE A 163 10.36 3.56 8.57
C ILE A 163 11.02 2.26 9.08
N PHE A 164 11.78 2.36 10.17
CA PHE A 164 12.63 1.28 10.64
C PHE A 164 11.83 0.20 11.36
N VAL A 165 10.84 0.57 12.17
CA VAL A 165 9.95 -0.35 12.86
C VAL A 165 9.31 -1.32 11.88
N PRO A 166 8.52 -0.90 10.88
CA PRO A 166 7.91 -1.84 9.94
C PRO A 166 8.93 -2.64 9.12
N TYR A 167 10.07 -2.05 8.76
CA TYR A 167 11.16 -2.76 8.09
C TYR A 167 11.73 -3.89 8.97
N PHE A 168 12.03 -3.62 10.24
CA PHE A 168 12.54 -4.64 11.17
C PHE A 168 11.52 -5.72 11.47
N PHE A 169 10.23 -5.38 11.57
CA PHE A 169 9.17 -6.39 11.67
C PHE A 169 9.20 -7.34 10.46
N ALA A 170 9.22 -6.81 9.24
CA ALA A 170 9.29 -7.64 8.03
C ALA A 170 10.58 -8.48 7.97
N LEU A 171 11.71 -7.92 8.39
CA LEU A 171 13.00 -8.60 8.43
C LEU A 171 13.02 -9.76 9.44
N ILE A 172 12.54 -9.52 10.66
CA ILE A 172 12.48 -10.53 11.72
C ILE A 172 11.54 -11.66 11.32
N GLU A 173 10.35 -11.34 10.82
CA GLU A 173 9.40 -12.35 10.34
C GLU A 173 9.97 -13.15 9.16
N SER A 174 10.75 -12.52 8.27
CA SER A 174 11.43 -13.24 7.19
C SER A 174 12.45 -14.24 7.72
N VAL A 175 13.24 -13.86 8.74
CA VAL A 175 14.19 -14.75 9.40
C VAL A 175 13.47 -15.91 10.11
N LEU A 176 12.40 -15.60 10.85
CA LEU A 176 11.58 -16.60 11.55
C LEU A 176 10.92 -17.58 10.59
N HIS A 177 10.74 -17.20 9.32
CA HIS A 177 10.18 -18.06 8.30
C HIS A 177 11.25 -18.87 7.54
N ILE A 178 12.39 -18.27 7.21
CA ILE A 178 13.51 -18.93 6.51
C ILE A 178 14.09 -20.06 7.35
N LEU A 179 14.31 -19.83 8.65
CA LEU A 179 14.97 -20.80 9.53
C LEU A 179 14.20 -22.13 9.63
N PRO A 180 12.89 -22.17 9.93
CA PRO A 180 12.11 -23.41 9.90
C PRO A 180 11.98 -24.01 8.49
N ALA A 181 11.81 -23.17 7.45
CA ALA A 181 11.72 -23.64 6.07
C ALA A 181 12.98 -24.38 5.61
N SER A 182 14.14 -24.10 6.22
CA SER A 182 15.39 -24.84 5.98
C SER A 182 15.34 -26.31 6.39
N ASN A 183 14.51 -26.65 7.36
CA ASN A 183 14.33 -28.02 7.82
C ASN A 183 13.22 -28.73 7.04
N TYR A 184 12.11 -28.04 6.79
CA TYR A 184 10.97 -28.63 6.11
C TYR A 184 10.10 -27.57 5.42
N SER A 185 9.72 -27.84 4.18
CA SER A 185 8.70 -27.10 3.44
C SER A 185 7.69 -28.08 2.83
N VAL A 186 6.43 -27.65 2.82
CA VAL A 186 5.30 -28.43 2.29
C VAL A 186 5.44 -28.65 0.78
N ILE A 187 5.97 -27.66 0.05
CA ILE A 187 6.09 -27.73 -1.42
C ILE A 187 7.14 -28.77 -1.84
N SER A 188 8.30 -28.77 -1.18
CA SER A 188 9.39 -29.70 -1.48
C SER A 188 9.21 -31.06 -0.80
N ASN A 189 8.23 -31.19 0.10
CA ASN A 189 8.04 -32.36 0.97
C ASN A 189 9.36 -32.80 1.64
N GLY A 190 10.11 -31.82 2.15
CA GLY A 190 11.47 -31.99 2.62
C GLY A 190 12.15 -30.63 2.87
N PRO A 191 13.44 -30.57 3.20
CA PRO A 191 14.15 -29.32 3.39
C PRO A 191 14.11 -28.48 2.09
N LEU A 192 13.86 -27.18 2.23
CA LEU A 192 13.79 -26.27 1.08
C LEU A 192 15.17 -26.02 0.45
N PHE A 193 16.20 -26.04 1.29
CA PHE A 193 17.58 -25.78 0.91
C PHE A 193 18.36 -27.10 0.84
N SER A 194 19.49 -27.10 0.12
CA SER A 194 20.40 -28.24 0.13
C SER A 194 21.01 -28.46 1.53
N THR A 195 21.54 -29.66 1.79
CA THR A 195 22.14 -29.98 3.11
C THR A 195 23.22 -28.99 3.53
N VAL A 196 24.04 -28.53 2.58
CA VAL A 196 25.11 -27.55 2.85
C VAL A 196 24.50 -26.20 3.22
N GLU A 197 23.51 -25.72 2.47
CA GLU A 197 22.84 -24.44 2.73
C GLU A 197 22.05 -24.47 4.05
N THR A 198 21.37 -25.57 4.37
CA THR A 198 20.69 -25.74 5.67
C THR A 198 21.70 -25.66 6.82
N GLN A 199 22.86 -26.30 6.70
CA GLN A 199 23.93 -26.19 7.69
C GLN A 199 24.46 -24.75 7.79
N LEU A 200 24.64 -24.06 6.65
CA LEU A 200 25.06 -22.66 6.64
C LEU A 200 24.04 -21.75 7.31
N LEU A 201 22.74 -21.95 7.08
CA LEU A 201 21.66 -21.20 7.73
C LEU A 201 21.64 -21.41 9.25
N GLN A 202 22.00 -22.61 9.72
CA GLN A 202 22.01 -22.95 11.15
C GLN A 202 23.29 -22.52 11.87
N CYS A 203 24.43 -22.45 11.16
CA CYS A 203 25.74 -22.21 11.76
C CYS A 203 26.32 -20.83 11.45
N ASN A 204 25.81 -20.10 10.45
CA ASN A 204 26.40 -18.85 9.99
C ASN A 204 25.34 -17.76 9.73
N ASP A 205 25.33 -16.75 10.60
CA ASP A 205 24.47 -15.57 10.50
C ASP A 205 24.70 -14.77 9.20
N GLU A 206 25.90 -14.84 8.60
CA GLU A 206 26.22 -14.14 7.35
C GLU A 206 25.38 -14.64 6.17
N PHE A 207 25.12 -15.95 6.10
CA PHE A 207 24.32 -16.54 5.01
C PHE A 207 22.84 -16.20 5.16
N LEU A 208 22.33 -16.26 6.39
CA LEU A 208 20.97 -15.82 6.70
C LEU A 208 20.80 -14.32 6.40
N LEU A 209 21.78 -13.50 6.77
CA LEU A 209 21.77 -12.06 6.48
C LEU A 209 21.79 -11.81 4.98
N PHE A 210 22.61 -12.55 4.21
CA PHE A 210 22.64 -12.47 2.75
C PHE A 210 21.25 -12.68 2.14
N CYS A 211 20.55 -13.75 2.57
CA CYS A 211 19.18 -14.03 2.12
C CYS A 211 18.18 -12.91 2.45
N CYS A 212 18.37 -12.19 3.56
CA CYS A 212 17.43 -11.18 4.02
C CYS A 212 17.75 -9.75 3.54
N VAL A 213 18.99 -9.49 3.11
CA VAL A 213 19.49 -8.14 2.84
C VAL A 213 19.75 -7.89 1.37
N VAL A 214 20.15 -8.91 0.61
CA VAL A 214 20.43 -8.71 -0.83
C VAL A 214 19.09 -8.55 -1.57
N PRO A 215 18.87 -7.41 -2.24
CA PRO A 215 17.58 -7.13 -2.87
C PRO A 215 17.37 -7.98 -4.14
N ARG A 216 16.10 -8.13 -4.52
CA ARG A 216 15.69 -8.94 -5.70
C ARG A 216 16.40 -8.55 -6.99
N CYS A 217 16.57 -7.24 -7.21
CA CYS A 217 17.22 -6.69 -8.39
C CYS A 217 18.69 -7.11 -8.53
N LEU A 218 19.34 -7.50 -7.42
CA LEU A 218 20.73 -7.98 -7.36
C LEU A 218 20.82 -9.50 -7.21
N GLY A 219 19.74 -10.23 -7.51
CA GLY A 219 19.71 -11.70 -7.49
C GLY A 219 19.25 -12.32 -6.18
N GLY A 220 18.97 -11.52 -5.15
CA GLY A 220 18.47 -12.01 -3.86
C GLY A 220 16.96 -12.29 -3.81
N TYR A 221 16.47 -12.52 -2.59
CA TYR A 221 15.04 -12.65 -2.30
C TYR A 221 14.32 -11.28 -2.43
N PRO A 222 12.97 -11.26 -2.51
CA PRO A 222 12.18 -10.04 -2.62
C PRO A 222 12.08 -9.29 -1.30
N THR A 223 13.24 -8.93 -0.77
CA THR A 223 13.37 -8.06 0.39
C THR A 223 13.36 -6.61 -0.06
N LEU A 224 12.74 -5.76 0.76
CA LEU A 224 12.74 -4.31 0.56
C LEU A 224 13.64 -3.68 1.60
N PHE A 225 14.48 -2.74 1.18
CA PHE A 225 15.40 -2.04 2.09
C PHE A 225 14.79 -0.71 2.57
N PRO A 226 15.39 -0.01 3.55
CA PRO A 226 14.80 1.22 4.09
C PRO A 226 14.51 2.31 3.05
N LEU A 227 15.29 2.39 1.96
CA LEU A 227 15.02 3.37 0.89
C LEU A 227 13.70 3.08 0.15
N ASP A 228 13.33 1.80 -0.03
CA ASP A 228 12.06 1.42 -0.64
C ASP A 228 10.86 1.78 0.25
N HIS A 229 11.08 1.90 1.57
CA HIS A 229 10.06 2.34 2.51
C HIS A 229 9.88 3.88 2.50
N ILE A 230 10.91 4.61 2.07
CA ILE A 230 10.84 6.07 1.86
C ILE A 230 10.17 6.39 0.53
N THR A 231 10.58 5.72 -0.54
CA THR A 231 10.06 5.95 -1.89
C THR A 231 9.50 4.66 -2.48
N ARG A 232 8.20 4.64 -2.76
CA ARG A 232 7.55 3.52 -3.44
C ARG A 232 7.82 3.56 -4.94
N GLY A 233 8.30 2.44 -5.51
CA GLY A 233 8.41 2.28 -6.96
C GLY A 233 9.52 3.11 -7.58
N HIS A 234 10.75 3.00 -7.07
CA HIS A 234 11.90 3.65 -7.68
C HIS A 234 12.13 3.13 -9.11
N ARG A 235 12.43 4.04 -10.05
CA ARG A 235 12.52 3.69 -11.49
C ARG A 235 13.71 2.79 -11.84
N ASP A 236 14.78 2.85 -11.06
CA ASP A 236 15.99 2.04 -11.23
C ASP A 236 16.33 1.27 -9.94
N PRO A 237 15.69 0.11 -9.71
CA PRO A 237 15.89 -0.66 -8.49
C PRO A 237 17.33 -1.17 -8.33
N VAL A 238 18.08 -1.33 -9.44
CA VAL A 238 19.49 -1.77 -9.40
C VAL A 238 20.36 -0.72 -8.75
N THR A 239 20.28 0.53 -9.22
CA THR A 239 21.04 1.64 -8.62
C THR A 239 20.70 1.84 -7.15
N SER A 240 19.40 1.77 -6.80
CA SER A 240 18.94 1.88 -5.42
C SER A 240 19.49 0.75 -4.54
N GLY A 241 19.49 -0.50 -5.02
CA GLY A 241 20.03 -1.66 -4.31
C GLY A 241 21.54 -1.59 -4.09
N VAL A 242 22.31 -1.19 -5.11
CA VAL A 242 23.77 -1.00 -4.98
C VAL A 242 24.09 0.14 -4.02
N LEU A 243 23.35 1.25 -4.10
CA LEU A 243 23.49 2.36 -3.18
C LEU A 243 23.24 1.93 -1.74
N TYR A 244 22.16 1.18 -1.49
CA TYR A 244 21.85 0.61 -0.19
C TYR A 244 23.02 -0.21 0.36
N LEU A 245 23.51 -1.20 -0.38
CA LEU A 245 24.62 -2.04 0.06
C LEU A 245 25.89 -1.19 0.31
N LYS A 246 26.16 -0.19 -0.54
CA LYS A 246 27.31 0.70 -0.40
C LYS A 246 27.20 1.58 0.84
N MET A 247 26.04 2.15 1.14
CA MET A 247 25.82 2.95 2.35
C MET A 247 26.11 2.12 3.60
N PHE A 248 25.58 0.91 3.69
CA PHE A 248 25.82 0.04 4.84
C PHE A 248 27.24 -0.53 4.90
N SER A 249 27.91 -0.73 3.75
CA SER A 249 29.30 -1.21 3.70
C SER A 249 30.30 -0.32 4.45
N THR A 250 30.02 0.98 4.56
CA THR A 250 30.86 1.92 5.32
C THR A 250 30.87 1.65 6.82
N ARG A 251 29.80 1.04 7.35
CA ARG A 251 29.61 0.77 8.77
C ARG A 251 29.75 -0.71 9.11
N PHE A 252 29.33 -1.59 8.20
CA PHE A 252 29.22 -3.02 8.40
C PHE A 252 30.02 -3.76 7.32
N PRO A 253 31.16 -4.39 7.67
CA PRO A 253 32.04 -5.06 6.71
C PRO A 253 31.36 -6.15 5.88
N ILE A 254 30.33 -6.81 6.44
CA ILE A 254 29.59 -7.88 5.76
C ILE A 254 28.95 -7.42 4.44
N PHE A 255 28.42 -6.19 4.40
CA PHE A 255 27.85 -5.62 3.17
C PHE A 255 28.92 -5.35 2.10
N SER A 256 30.15 -5.03 2.52
CA SER A 256 31.29 -4.92 1.61
C SER A 256 31.64 -6.27 0.99
N ARG A 257 31.54 -7.37 1.76
CA ARG A 257 31.72 -8.73 1.24
C ARG A 257 30.63 -9.10 0.24
N PHE A 258 29.37 -8.73 0.49
CA PHE A 258 28.27 -8.94 -0.45
C PHE A 258 28.47 -8.17 -1.75
N LEU A 259 28.89 -6.90 -1.68
CA LEU A 259 29.26 -6.13 -2.87
C LEU A 259 30.45 -6.75 -3.61
N GLY A 260 31.46 -7.23 -2.88
CA GLY A 260 32.60 -7.93 -3.46
C GLY A 260 32.19 -9.22 -4.18
N TYR A 261 31.26 -9.99 -3.60
CA TYR A 261 30.68 -11.17 -4.25
C TYR A 261 29.95 -10.80 -5.54
N LEU A 262 29.04 -9.84 -5.49
CA LEU A 262 28.27 -9.38 -6.66
C LEU A 262 29.17 -8.81 -7.78
N ALA A 263 30.31 -8.21 -7.44
CA ALA A 263 31.24 -7.64 -8.41
C ALA A 263 32.17 -8.68 -9.06
N ASN A 264 32.59 -9.71 -8.31
CA ASN A 264 33.63 -10.64 -8.76
C ASN A 264 33.10 -11.98 -9.26
N ASP A 265 31.96 -12.45 -8.73
CA ASP A 265 31.38 -13.76 -9.08
C ASP A 265 29.83 -13.71 -9.14
N PRO A 266 29.26 -12.84 -10.00
CA PRO A 266 27.81 -12.79 -10.15
C PRO A 266 27.28 -14.07 -10.83
N PRO A 267 26.25 -14.74 -10.28
CA PRO A 267 25.64 -15.91 -10.89
C PRO A 267 24.75 -15.48 -12.06
N TYR A 268 25.35 -15.03 -13.16
CA TYR A 268 24.62 -14.70 -14.38
C TYR A 268 24.20 -15.97 -15.11
N CYS A 269 23.00 -15.93 -15.70
CA CYS A 269 22.56 -17.00 -16.57
C CYS A 269 23.42 -17.02 -17.85
N SER A 270 23.84 -18.21 -18.28
CA SER A 270 24.60 -18.38 -19.52
C SER A 270 23.73 -18.14 -20.76
N ASP A 271 22.43 -18.44 -20.67
CA ASP A 271 21.46 -18.17 -21.73
C ASP A 271 20.99 -16.71 -21.68
N GLN A 272 21.03 -16.03 -22.82
CA GLN A 272 20.69 -14.61 -22.95
C GLN A 272 19.32 -14.45 -23.58
N ARG A 273 18.37 -14.00 -22.77
CA ARG A 273 16.96 -13.85 -23.14
C ARG A 273 16.61 -12.36 -23.28
N TYR A 274 16.82 -11.80 -24.47
CA TYR A 274 16.62 -10.36 -24.74
C TYR A 274 15.15 -9.92 -24.66
N ASP A 275 14.20 -10.86 -24.76
CA ASP A 275 12.77 -10.65 -24.54
C ASP A 275 12.49 -10.03 -23.17
N PHE A 276 13.21 -10.46 -22.12
CA PHE A 276 13.04 -9.91 -20.77
C PHE A 276 13.52 -8.47 -20.64
N VAL A 277 14.58 -8.08 -21.34
CA VAL A 277 15.11 -6.70 -21.31
C VAL A 277 14.15 -5.72 -22.01
N ILE A 278 13.44 -6.18 -23.04
CA ILE A 278 12.41 -5.37 -23.71
C ILE A 278 11.21 -5.15 -22.77
N MET A 279 10.84 -6.16 -21.99
CA MET A 279 9.74 -6.08 -21.02
C MET A 279 10.11 -5.24 -19.78
N ASP A 280 11.35 -5.36 -19.30
CA ASP A 280 11.89 -4.59 -18.17
C ASP A 280 13.32 -4.12 -18.50
N PRO A 281 13.54 -2.84 -18.83
CA PRO A 281 14.85 -2.32 -19.21
C PRO A 281 15.84 -2.28 -18.05
N THR A 282 15.39 -2.49 -16.80
CA THR A 282 16.26 -2.53 -15.62
C THR A 282 16.67 -3.94 -15.21
N ALA A 283 16.20 -4.96 -15.94
CA ALA A 283 16.46 -6.35 -15.62
C ALA A 283 17.93 -6.73 -15.84
N ILE A 284 18.44 -7.59 -14.95
CA ILE A 284 19.77 -8.21 -15.05
C ILE A 284 19.55 -9.72 -15.25
N ASN A 285 20.40 -10.34 -16.09
CA ASN A 285 20.31 -11.75 -16.44
C ASN A 285 20.82 -12.68 -15.33
N TRP A 286 20.12 -12.72 -14.19
CA TRP A 286 20.46 -13.61 -13.06
C TRP A 286 20.10 -15.06 -13.34
N GLN A 287 20.92 -16.01 -12.90
CA GLN A 287 20.62 -17.43 -12.90
C GLN A 287 19.63 -17.75 -11.77
N ARG A 288 18.34 -17.57 -12.05
CA ARG A 288 17.25 -17.82 -11.10
C ARG A 288 16.26 -18.84 -11.65
N PRO A 289 15.63 -19.66 -10.78
CA PRO A 289 14.53 -20.51 -11.19
C PRO A 289 13.35 -19.65 -11.67
N GLU A 290 12.64 -20.14 -12.69
CA GLU A 290 11.43 -19.50 -13.20
C GLU A 290 10.32 -19.57 -12.12
N PRO A 291 9.61 -18.47 -11.84
CA PRO A 291 8.53 -18.50 -10.86
C PRO A 291 7.37 -19.39 -11.35
N PRO A 292 6.68 -20.13 -10.45
CA PRO A 292 5.61 -21.06 -10.82
C PRO A 292 4.50 -20.43 -11.67
N THR A 293 4.22 -19.14 -11.47
CA THR A 293 3.22 -18.39 -12.25
C THR A 293 3.61 -18.20 -13.71
N SER A 294 4.90 -18.04 -14.01
CA SER A 294 5.37 -17.91 -15.41
C SER A 294 5.37 -19.27 -16.10
N PHE A 295 5.77 -20.32 -15.39
CA PHE A 295 5.63 -21.69 -15.86
C PHE A 295 4.16 -22.04 -16.17
N LEU A 296 3.24 -21.74 -15.25
CA LEU A 296 1.81 -21.99 -15.46
C LEU A 296 1.25 -21.19 -16.64
N LYS A 297 1.65 -19.92 -16.82
CA LYS A 297 1.28 -19.13 -18.00
C LYS A 297 1.79 -19.76 -19.28
N SER A 298 3.00 -20.30 -19.28
CA SER A 298 3.56 -21.02 -20.42
C SER A 298 2.71 -22.25 -20.75
N VAL A 299 2.44 -23.12 -19.77
CA VAL A 299 1.60 -24.32 -19.96
C VAL A 299 0.21 -23.94 -20.47
N ILE A 300 -0.46 -22.96 -19.84
CA ILE A 300 -1.77 -22.47 -20.28
C ILE A 300 -1.68 -21.98 -21.72
N LYS A 301 -0.66 -21.20 -22.09
CA LYS A 301 -0.52 -20.70 -23.47
C LYS A 301 -0.42 -21.82 -24.50
N HIS A 302 0.25 -22.92 -24.18
CA HIS A 302 0.35 -24.08 -25.07
C HIS A 302 -0.98 -24.84 -25.19
N GLU A 303 -1.67 -25.08 -24.06
CA GLU A 303 -2.94 -25.81 -24.03
C GLU A 303 -4.13 -24.97 -24.50
N PHE A 304 -4.05 -23.64 -24.40
CA PHE A 304 -5.13 -22.72 -24.73
C PHE A 304 -5.56 -22.83 -26.19
N ILE A 305 -4.62 -23.08 -27.10
CA ILE A 305 -4.91 -23.26 -28.53
C ILE A 305 -5.83 -24.46 -28.76
N ALA A 306 -5.68 -25.53 -27.97
CA ALA A 306 -6.51 -26.74 -28.09
C ALA A 306 -7.92 -26.55 -27.50
N VAL A 307 -8.09 -25.63 -26.54
CA VAL A 307 -9.35 -25.40 -25.82
C VAL A 307 -10.14 -24.22 -26.37
N CYS A 308 -9.49 -23.29 -27.07
CA CYS A 308 -10.13 -22.06 -27.54
C CYS A 308 -11.08 -22.33 -28.72
N ALA A 309 -12.39 -22.22 -28.46
CA ALA A 309 -13.43 -22.31 -29.48
C ALA A 309 -13.71 -20.98 -30.22
N ASN A 310 -13.04 -19.88 -29.83
CA ASN A 310 -13.27 -18.56 -30.40
C ASN A 310 -12.21 -18.24 -31.46
N ASP A 311 -12.64 -18.23 -32.73
CA ASP A 311 -11.78 -17.99 -33.90
C ASP A 311 -11.00 -16.66 -33.83
N GLN A 312 -11.58 -15.60 -33.24
CA GLN A 312 -10.92 -14.30 -33.15
C GLN A 312 -9.76 -14.31 -32.16
N ILE A 313 -9.91 -15.05 -31.06
CA ILE A 313 -8.85 -15.18 -30.05
C ILE A 313 -7.79 -16.15 -30.57
N GLN A 314 -8.18 -17.20 -31.27
CA GLN A 314 -7.25 -18.16 -31.86
C GLN A 314 -6.24 -17.49 -32.80
N TYR A 315 -6.64 -16.44 -33.54
CA TYR A 315 -5.74 -15.65 -34.39
C TYR A 315 -4.61 -14.95 -33.62
N LEU A 316 -4.77 -14.70 -32.31
CA LEU A 316 -3.77 -14.02 -31.47
C LEU A 316 -2.70 -14.98 -30.92
N PHE A 317 -2.92 -16.30 -31.03
CA PHE A 317 -2.01 -17.33 -30.56
C PHE A 317 -1.56 -18.18 -31.77
N PRO A 318 -0.55 -17.72 -32.54
CA PRO A 318 -0.08 -18.39 -33.75
C PRO A 318 0.62 -19.73 -33.49
#